data_AF-A0A3D1X1C3-F1
#
_entry.id   AF-A0A3D1X1C3-F1
#
_cell.length_a   1.000
_cell.length_b   1.000
_cell.length_c   1.000
_cell.angle_alpha   90.00
_cell.angle_beta   90.00
_cell.angle_gamma   90.00
#
_symmetry.space_group_name_H-M   'P 1'
#
loop_
_entity.id
_entity.type
_entity.pdbx_description
1 polymer ?
#
loop_
_entity_poly.entity_id
_entity_poly.type
_entity_poly.pdbx_seq_one_letter_code
_entity_poly.pdbx_strand_id
1 'polypeptide(L)'
;MESVSSGISAYPVSDSINIQYDESEYHYSQWFFNAASGDIHLTLSSPGFSVTMTLYDPEGVEIKSTVEAPEQEIIHNIGASGGEFSVVVQ
;
A
#
# COMPACT_ATOMS: atom_id res chain seq x y z
N MET A 1 -15.04 7.69 -0.82
CA MET A 1 -13.64 7.43 -0.45
C MET A 1 -13.73 6.58 0.81
N GLU A 2 -13.49 5.29 0.67
CA GLU A 2 -13.65 4.31 1.75
C GLU A 2 -12.36 4.28 2.56
N SER A 3 -12.43 4.69 3.83
CA SER A 3 -11.32 4.56 4.77
C SER A 3 -11.36 3.15 5.37
N VAL A 4 -10.33 2.34 5.13
CA VAL A 4 -10.22 1.02 5.73
C VAL A 4 -9.50 1.13 7.08
N SER A 5 -10.20 0.76 8.15
CA SER A 5 -9.67 0.73 9.51
C SER A 5 -8.99 -0.60 9.80
N SER A 6 -7.84 -0.50 10.49
CA SER A 6 -6.94 -1.57 10.92
C SER A 6 -7.66 -2.84 11.40
N GLY A 7 -7.48 -3.92 10.65
CA GLY A 7 -8.02 -5.25 10.94
C GLY A 7 -8.35 -5.92 9.62
N ILE A 8 -7.57 -6.95 9.23
CA ILE A 8 -7.54 -7.64 7.93
C ILE A 8 -8.77 -7.28 7.08
N SER A 9 -8.59 -6.19 6.37
CA SER A 9 -9.66 -5.45 5.74
C SER A 9 -9.50 -5.72 4.26
N ALA A 10 -10.17 -6.76 3.78
CA ALA A 10 -10.32 -7.02 2.36
C ALA A 10 -11.24 -5.93 1.76
N TYR A 11 -10.69 -4.99 1.00
CA TYR A 11 -11.42 -3.92 0.31
C TYR A 11 -10.65 -3.46 -0.94
N PRO A 12 -11.25 -2.62 -1.79
CA PRO A 12 -12.10 -2.90 -2.95
C PRO A 12 -11.30 -2.81 -4.28
N VAL A 13 -11.94 -3.14 -5.42
CA VAL A 13 -11.40 -2.81 -6.77
C VAL A 13 -11.40 -1.29 -6.94
N SER A 14 -10.28 -0.62 -6.67
CA SER A 14 -10.12 0.83 -6.90
C SER A 14 -8.65 1.21 -7.11
N ASP A 15 -8.40 2.12 -8.05
CA ASP A 15 -7.09 2.60 -8.52
C ASP A 15 -6.28 3.43 -7.49
N SER A 16 -6.75 3.54 -6.24
CA SER A 16 -6.09 4.33 -5.20
C SER A 16 -6.42 3.79 -3.81
N ILE A 17 -5.40 3.55 -3.01
CA ILE A 17 -5.52 3.02 -1.64
C ILE A 17 -4.94 4.04 -0.68
N ASN A 18 -5.76 4.47 0.29
CA ASN A 18 -5.31 5.33 1.38
C ASN A 18 -5.12 4.49 2.64
N ILE A 19 -3.88 4.45 3.13
CA ILE A 19 -3.50 3.67 4.32
C ILE A 19 -3.37 4.62 5.51
N GLN A 20 -4.13 4.38 6.58
CA GLN A 20 -3.98 5.06 7.87
C GLN A 20 -3.32 4.11 8.87
N TYR A 21 -2.14 4.47 9.36
CA TYR A 21 -1.37 3.69 10.32
C TYR A 21 -1.59 4.23 11.76
N ASP A 22 -1.95 3.36 12.71
CA ASP A 22 -2.18 3.70 14.12
C ASP A 22 -1.17 2.96 15.02
N GLU A 23 -0.48 3.70 15.90
CA GLU A 23 0.63 3.23 16.74
C GLU A 23 0.27 2.27 17.88
N SER A 24 -1.02 1.96 18.10
CA SER A 24 -1.40 1.20 19.30
C SER A 24 -0.91 -0.25 19.30
N GLU A 25 -0.54 -0.81 18.16
CA GLU A 25 0.23 -2.06 18.06
C GLU A 25 1.38 -1.87 17.04
N TYR A 26 2.61 -2.31 17.36
CA TYR A 26 3.76 -2.38 16.44
C TYR A 26 3.48 -3.38 15.31
N HIS A 27 2.50 -3.08 14.46
CA HIS A 27 1.91 -4.03 13.54
C HIS A 27 2.35 -3.76 12.12
N TYR A 28 3.18 -4.69 11.63
CA TYR A 28 3.20 -5.08 10.24
C TYR A 28 1.78 -5.08 9.69
N SER A 29 1.54 -4.27 8.67
CA SER A 29 0.24 -4.18 8.02
C SER A 29 0.42 -4.49 6.53
N GLN A 30 -0.38 -5.42 6.01
CA GLN A 30 -0.34 -5.80 4.61
C GLN A 30 -1.73 -5.66 4.00
N TRP A 31 -1.80 -5.00 2.86
CA TRP A 31 -3.00 -4.84 2.06
C TRP A 31 -2.81 -5.48 0.70
N PHE A 32 -3.87 -6.07 0.17
CA PHE A 32 -3.90 -6.71 -1.15
C PHE A 32 -4.90 -5.98 -2.03
N PHE A 33 -4.57 -5.78 -3.30
CA PHE A 33 -5.44 -5.10 -4.23
C PHE A 33 -5.26 -5.63 -5.64
N ASN A 34 -6.36 -5.75 -6.38
CA ASN A 34 -6.33 -6.16 -7.77
C ASN A 34 -6.26 -4.94 -8.67
N ALA A 35 -5.31 -4.93 -9.58
CA ALA A 35 -5.17 -3.88 -10.58
C ALA A 35 -4.89 -4.49 -11.95
N ALA A 36 -5.68 -4.09 -12.95
CA ALA A 36 -5.69 -4.73 -14.27
C ALA A 36 -4.64 -4.16 -15.23
N SER A 37 -4.40 -2.84 -15.16
CA SER A 37 -3.44 -2.08 -15.95
C SER A 37 -3.49 -0.62 -15.52
N GLY A 38 -2.43 0.15 -15.79
CA GLY A 38 -2.39 1.59 -15.47
C GLY A 38 -1.42 1.91 -14.34
N ASP A 39 -1.64 3.02 -13.65
CA ASP A 39 -0.76 3.51 -12.59
C ASP A 39 -1.36 3.19 -11.20
N ILE A 40 -0.55 2.55 -10.36
CA ILE A 40 -0.81 2.42 -8.93
C ILE A 40 -0.30 3.67 -8.25
N HIS A 41 -1.18 4.30 -7.48
CA HIS A 41 -0.84 5.43 -6.61
C HIS A 41 -1.09 5.00 -5.16
N LEU A 42 0.01 4.84 -4.41
CA LEU A 42 -0.02 4.56 -2.98
C LEU A 42 0.43 5.80 -2.22
N THR A 43 -0.38 6.23 -1.27
CA THR A 43 -0.03 7.32 -0.35
C THR A 43 -0.16 6.82 1.08
N LEU A 44 0.87 7.05 1.87
CA LEU A 44 0.90 6.72 3.29
C LEU A 44 1.18 7.99 4.09
N SER A 45 0.35 8.24 5.10
CA SER A 45 0.58 9.31 6.06
C SER A 45 0.79 8.71 7.44
N SER A 46 1.95 8.97 8.05
CA SER A 46 2.30 8.52 9.41
C SER A 46 2.41 9.72 10.36
N PRO A 47 1.90 9.63 11.61
CA PRO A 47 1.81 10.77 12.52
C PRO A 47 3.14 11.18 13.20
N GLY A 48 4.31 10.85 12.63
CA GLY A 48 5.60 11.38 13.10
C GLY A 48 6.75 10.38 13.23
N PHE A 49 6.62 9.18 12.69
CA PHE A 49 7.68 8.16 12.69
C PHE A 49 7.88 7.59 11.29
N SER A 50 9.13 7.22 11.00
CA SER A 50 9.53 6.60 9.74
C SER A 50 9.07 5.15 9.74
N VAL A 51 8.12 4.84 8.87
CA VAL A 51 7.73 3.47 8.50
C VAL A 51 8.22 3.18 7.09
N THR A 52 8.40 1.92 6.77
CA THR A 52 8.72 1.44 5.43
C THR A 52 7.43 1.07 4.73
N MET A 53 7.15 1.65 3.57
CA MET A 53 6.10 1.20 2.65
C MET A 53 6.74 0.44 1.48
N THR A 54 6.35 -0.81 1.28
CA THR A 54 6.86 -1.67 0.20
C THR A 54 5.73 -2.23 -0.65
N LEU A 55 5.82 -2.05 -1.97
CA LEU A 55 4.92 -2.61 -2.98
C LEU A 55 5.50 -3.90 -3.57
N TYR A 56 4.67 -4.94 -3.63
CA TYR A 56 4.97 -6.24 -4.22
C TYR A 56 4.03 -6.54 -5.39
N ASP A 57 4.55 -7.21 -6.42
CA ASP A 57 3.79 -7.71 -7.56
C ASP A 57 3.04 -9.02 -7.25
N PRO A 58 2.21 -9.52 -8.18
CA PRO A 58 1.44 -10.75 -7.99
C PRO A 58 2.25 -12.04 -7.80
N GLU A 59 3.54 -12.05 -8.16
CA GLU A 59 4.45 -13.15 -7.86
C GLU A 59 5.11 -12.99 -6.46
N GLY A 60 4.82 -11.90 -5.76
CA GLY A 60 5.37 -11.58 -4.44
C GLY A 60 6.77 -10.97 -4.50
N VAL A 61 7.20 -10.48 -5.66
CA VAL A 61 8.50 -9.81 -5.81
C VAL A 61 8.36 -8.33 -5.47
N GLU A 62 9.35 -7.78 -4.75
CA GLU A 62 9.37 -6.35 -4.42
C GLU A 62 9.55 -5.52 -5.68
N ILE A 63 8.60 -4.62 -5.92
CA ILE A 63 8.65 -3.66 -7.00
C ILE A 63 9.37 -2.39 -6.56
N LYS A 64 8.96 -1.85 -5.41
CA LYS A 64 9.41 -0.53 -4.93
C LYS A 64 9.16 -0.39 -3.43
N SER A 65 10.09 0.27 -2.75
CA SER A 65 9.99 0.60 -1.33
C SER A 65 10.35 2.07 -1.07
N THR A 66 9.77 2.66 -0.02
CA THR A 66 10.11 3.99 0.50
C THR A 66 10.07 3.98 2.02
N VAL A 67 10.89 4.85 2.63
CA VAL A 67 11.03 4.99 4.09
C VAL A 67 11.07 6.48 4.42
N GLU A 68 9.91 7.11 4.57
CA GLU A 68 9.81 8.55 4.80
C GLU A 68 8.75 8.89 5.86
N ALA A 69 8.83 10.07 6.45
CA ALA A 69 7.81 10.60 7.35
C ALA A 69 7.72 12.11 7.16
N PRO A 70 6.54 12.74 7.33
CA PRO A 70 5.25 12.15 7.72
C PRO A 70 4.41 11.60 6.54
N GLU A 71 4.87 11.80 5.31
CA GLU A 71 4.11 11.43 4.10
C GLU A 71 5.03 10.64 3.15
N GLN A 72 4.48 9.58 2.55
CA GLN A 72 5.18 8.73 1.58
C GLN A 72 4.30 8.48 0.37
N GLU A 73 4.93 8.41 -0.80
CA GLU A 73 4.23 8.12 -2.05
C GLU A 73 4.98 7.05 -2.87
N ILE A 74 4.24 6.06 -3.36
CA ILE A 74 4.71 5.16 -4.40
C ILE A 74 3.78 5.30 -5.61
N ILE A 75 4.35 5.78 -6.72
CA ILE A 75 3.74 5.69 -8.05
C ILE A 75 4.44 4.57 -8.82
N HIS A 76 3.66 3.64 -9.37
CA HIS A 76 4.16 2.53 -10.18
C HIS A 76 3.20 2.20 -11.34
N ASN A 77 3.73 2.13 -12.57
CA ASN A 77 2.95 1.71 -13.74
C ASN A 77 2.98 0.19 -13.92
N ILE A 78 1.81 -0.44 -13.88
CA ILE A 78 1.59 -1.89 -13.98
C ILE A 78 1.79 -2.40 -15.43
N GLY A 79 1.79 -1.52 -16.41
CA GLY A 79 1.76 -1.90 -17.81
C GLY A 79 0.49 -2.68 -18.17
N ALA A 80 0.63 -3.74 -18.97
CA ALA A 80 -0.48 -4.55 -19.50
C ALA A 80 -0.75 -5.84 -18.71
N SER A 81 0.06 -6.15 -17.70
CA SER A 81 -0.03 -7.38 -16.92
C SER A 81 -0.62 -7.07 -15.56
N GLY A 82 -1.95 -7.13 -15.47
CA GLY A 82 -2.65 -6.97 -14.20
C GLY A 82 -2.53 -8.19 -13.28
N GLY A 83 -2.92 -8.01 -12.02
CA GLY A 83 -2.96 -9.07 -11.02
C GLY A 83 -3.25 -8.53 -9.62
N GLU A 84 -3.08 -9.40 -8.62
CA GLU A 84 -3.20 -9.05 -7.21
C GLU A 84 -1.86 -8.55 -6.69
N PHE A 85 -1.74 -7.26 -6.43
CA PHE A 85 -0.59 -6.63 -5.82
C PHE A 85 -0.75 -6.62 -4.29
N SER A 86 0.35 -6.49 -3.57
CA SER A 86 0.30 -6.26 -2.13
C SER A 86 1.21 -5.13 -1.71
N VAL A 87 0.81 -4.40 -0.68
CA VAL A 87 1.60 -3.35 -0.04
C VAL A 87 1.77 -3.69 1.43
N VAL A 88 3.01 -3.58 1.92
CA VAL A 88 3.39 -3.81 3.30
C VAL A 88 3.86 -2.50 3.92
N VAL A 89 3.39 -2.21 5.14
CA VAL A 89 3.88 -1.11 5.96
C VAL A 89 4.39 -1.65 7.30
N GLN A 90 5.62 -1.27 7.69
CA GLN A 90 6.29 -1.72 8.92
C GLN A 90 7.25 -0.69 9.50
#